data_AF-A0A8G2C7T7-F1
#
_entry.id   AF-A0A8G2C7T7-F1
#
_cell.length_a   1.000
_cell.length_b   1.000
_cell.length_c   1.000
_cell.angle_alpha   90.00
_cell.angle_beta   90.00
_cell.angle_gamma   90.00
#
_symmetry.space_group_name_H-M   'P 1'
#
loop_
_entity.id
_entity.type
_entity.pdbx_description
1 polymer ?
#
loop_
_entity_poly.entity_id
_entity_poly.type
_entity_poly.pdbx_seq_one_letter_code
_entity_poly.pdbx_strand_id
1 'polypeptide(L)'
;MTLATMTKEEIIEITNNAISDEFEFDLEQMVPTAHLYKDLGLDSLDAVDLVLLLEKSFGVKLRNQPEVKEVRTLEDIYKLIMQLQQDAA
;
A
#
# COMPACT_ATOMS: atom_id res chain seq x y z
N MET A 1 11.66 -21.73 14.25
CA MET A 1 12.21 -20.81 13.25
C MET A 1 11.11 -20.57 12.22
N THR A 2 10.39 -19.46 12.33
CA THR A 2 9.47 -19.04 11.28
C THR A 2 9.41 -17.51 11.31
N LEU A 3 10.41 -16.87 10.73
CA LEU A 3 10.28 -15.48 10.28
C LEU A 3 9.59 -15.56 8.93
N ALA A 4 8.27 -15.65 8.93
CA ALA A 4 7.49 -15.58 7.71
C ALA A 4 7.46 -14.10 7.28
N THR A 5 8.51 -13.64 6.61
CA THR A 5 8.46 -12.38 5.87
C THR A 5 7.41 -12.56 4.78
N MET A 6 6.32 -11.79 4.81
CA MET A 6 5.25 -11.90 3.81
C MET A 6 5.84 -11.76 2.40
N THR A 7 5.33 -12.56 1.47
CA THR A 7 5.79 -12.53 0.08
C THR A 7 5.27 -11.28 -0.64
N LYS A 8 5.92 -10.93 -1.76
CA LYS A 8 5.48 -9.81 -2.62
C LYS A 8 4.03 -9.92 -3.01
N GLU A 9 3.63 -11.12 -3.39
CA GLU A 9 2.28 -11.43 -3.87
C GLU A 9 1.25 -11.22 -2.76
N GLU A 10 1.54 -11.68 -1.53
CA GLU A 10 0.65 -11.45 -0.38
C GLU A 10 0.50 -9.96 -0.06
N ILE A 11 1.59 -9.18 -0.10
CA ILE A 11 1.51 -7.73 0.15
C ILE A 11 0.63 -7.06 -0.91
N ILE A 12 0.80 -7.42 -2.19
CA ILE A 12 -0.01 -6.87 -3.28
C ILE A 12 -1.48 -7.24 -3.08
N GLU A 13 -1.77 -8.51 -2.80
CA GLU A 13 -3.14 -9.00 -2.61
C GLU A 13 -3.83 -8.29 -1.43
N ILE A 14 -3.17 -8.21 -0.27
CA ILE A 14 -3.72 -7.54 0.91
C ILE A 14 -3.90 -6.04 0.67
N THR A 15 -2.92 -5.39 0.06
CA THR A 15 -3.00 -3.95 -0.27
C THR A 15 -4.14 -3.68 -1.25
N ASN A 16 -4.24 -4.47 -2.31
CA ASN A 16 -5.27 -4.30 -3.34
C ASN A 16 -6.66 -4.58 -2.78
N ASN A 17 -6.83 -5.63 -1.99
CA ASN A 17 -8.10 -5.91 -1.34
C ASN A 17 -8.48 -4.80 -0.35
N ALA A 18 -7.54 -4.32 0.46
CA ALA A 18 -7.81 -3.22 1.39
C ALA A 18 -8.26 -1.96 0.65
N ILE A 19 -7.57 -1.57 -0.43
CA ILE A 19 -7.94 -0.39 -1.21
C ILE A 19 -9.26 -0.63 -1.95
N SER A 20 -9.48 -1.82 -2.51
CA SER A 20 -10.72 -2.20 -3.20
C SER A 20 -11.93 -2.15 -2.27
N ASP A 21 -11.81 -2.67 -1.04
CA ASP A 21 -12.88 -2.66 -0.04
C ASP A 21 -13.17 -1.24 0.48
N GLU A 22 -12.14 -0.43 0.74
CA GLU A 22 -12.33 0.92 1.34
C GLU A 22 -12.76 1.97 0.30
N PHE A 23 -12.25 1.87 -0.94
CA PHE A 23 -12.50 2.85 -2.00
C PHE A 23 -13.44 2.33 -3.11
N GLU A 24 -14.00 1.13 -2.95
CA GLU A 24 -14.92 0.49 -3.92
C GLU A 24 -14.35 0.37 -5.34
N PHE A 25 -13.03 0.21 -5.46
CA PHE A 25 -12.35 0.06 -6.75
C PHE A 25 -12.29 -1.38 -7.21
N ASP A 26 -12.32 -1.61 -8.52
CA ASP A 26 -12.10 -2.96 -9.07
C ASP A 26 -10.64 -3.40 -8.94
N LEU A 27 -10.43 -4.65 -8.51
CA LEU A 27 -9.10 -5.27 -8.47
C LEU A 27 -8.42 -5.30 -9.85
N GLU A 28 -9.21 -5.28 -10.93
CA GLU A 28 -8.71 -5.20 -12.31
C GLU A 28 -7.99 -3.86 -12.60
N GLN A 29 -8.36 -2.80 -11.88
CA GLN A 29 -7.72 -1.48 -11.99
C GLN A 29 -6.48 -1.35 -11.10
N MET A 30 -6.31 -2.26 -10.12
CA MET A 30 -5.20 -2.28 -9.16
C MET A 30 -3.92 -2.86 -9.75
N VAL A 31 -3.44 -2.26 -10.84
CA VAL A 31 -2.19 -2.65 -11.47
C VAL A 31 -1.01 -1.95 -10.79
N PRO A 32 0.16 -2.60 -10.62
CA PRO A 32 1.34 -1.98 -9.99
C PRO A 32 1.77 -0.67 -10.68
N THR A 33 1.53 -0.57 -11.99
CA THR A 33 1.84 0.61 -12.80
C THR A 33 0.79 1.71 -12.69
N ALA A 34 -0.34 1.48 -12.02
CA ALA A 34 -1.41 2.46 -11.87
C ALA A 34 -0.95 3.58 -10.96
N HIS A 35 -1.23 4.79 -11.40
CA HIS A 35 -0.97 6.01 -10.69
C HIS A 35 -2.16 6.34 -9.77
N LEU A 36 -1.88 6.49 -8.48
CA LEU A 36 -2.89 6.74 -7.43
C LEU A 36 -3.77 7.95 -7.77
N TYR A 37 -3.15 9.06 -8.14
CA TYR A 37 -3.86 10.30 -8.46
C TYR A 37 -4.47 10.37 -9.88
N LYS A 38 -3.86 9.70 -10.87
CA LYS A 38 -4.25 9.87 -12.28
C LYS A 38 -5.17 8.75 -12.78
N ASP A 39 -4.90 7.52 -12.35
CA ASP A 39 -5.64 6.34 -12.79
C ASP A 39 -6.73 6.00 -11.78
N LEU A 40 -6.41 5.97 -10.48
CA LEU A 40 -7.40 5.72 -9.42
C LEU A 40 -8.14 6.99 -9.00
N GLY A 41 -7.68 8.18 -9.41
CA GLY A 41 -8.34 9.44 -9.09
C GLY A 41 -8.33 9.80 -7.61
N LEU A 42 -7.41 9.23 -6.83
CA LEU A 42 -7.28 9.54 -5.39
C LEU A 42 -6.85 10.98 -5.20
N ASP A 43 -7.46 11.68 -4.25
CA ASP A 43 -7.05 13.00 -3.84
C ASP A 43 -5.99 12.96 -2.72
N SER A 44 -5.47 14.14 -2.36
CA SER A 44 -4.50 14.26 -1.26
C SER A 44 -5.05 13.82 0.10
N LEU A 45 -6.36 13.89 0.29
CA LEU A 45 -7.04 13.39 1.49
C LEU A 45 -7.14 11.86 1.47
N ASP A 46 -7.55 11.28 0.34
CA ASP A 46 -7.65 9.82 0.19
C ASP A 46 -6.30 9.13 0.40
N ALA A 47 -5.20 9.75 -0.04
CA ALA A 47 -3.87 9.25 0.22
C ALA A 47 -3.56 9.14 1.73
N VAL A 48 -4.08 10.04 2.57
CA VAL A 48 -3.91 10.01 4.03
C VAL A 48 -4.70 8.86 4.66
N ASP A 49 -5.89 8.59 4.14
CA ASP A 49 -6.76 7.49 4.59
C ASP A 49 -6.22 6.14 4.14
N LEU A 50 -5.78 6.02 2.88
CA LEU A 50 -5.12 4.84 2.33
C LEU A 50 -3.88 4.46 3.15
N VAL A 51 -3.04 5.44 3.48
CA VAL A 51 -1.87 5.20 4.34
C VAL A 51 -2.31 4.70 5.72
N LEU A 52 -3.34 5.29 6.34
CA LEU A 52 -3.86 4.84 7.63
C LEU A 52 -4.40 3.41 7.60
N LEU A 53 -5.12 3.08 6.53
CA LEU A 53 -5.68 1.75 6.28
C LEU A 53 -4.55 0.71 6.21
N LEU A 54 -3.52 0.97 5.41
CA LEU A 54 -2.36 0.08 5.28
C LEU A 54 -1.56 -0.02 6.58
N GLU A 55 -1.38 1.08 7.32
CA GLU A 55 -0.77 1.05 8.65
C GLU A 55 -1.53 0.11 9.60
N LYS A 56 -2.87 0.15 9.57
CA LYS A 56 -3.72 -0.73 10.40
C LYS A 56 -3.70 -2.18 9.91
N SER A 57 -3.76 -2.42 8.60
CA SER A 57 -3.80 -3.77 8.03
C SER A 57 -2.49 -4.53 8.25
N PHE A 58 -1.35 -3.85 8.08
CA PHE A 58 -0.02 -4.47 8.22
C PHE A 58 0.62 -4.25 9.60
N GLY A 59 0.06 -3.37 10.42
CA GLY A 59 0.63 -3.01 11.72
C GLY A 59 1.94 -2.22 11.63
N VAL A 60 2.19 -1.55 10.51
CA VAL A 60 3.42 -0.79 10.24
C VAL A 60 3.18 0.72 10.33
N LYS A 61 4.26 1.52 10.39
CA LYS A 61 4.18 2.99 10.44
C LYS A 61 4.68 3.62 9.13
N LEU A 62 3.82 3.66 8.13
CA LEU A 62 4.08 4.30 6.85
C LEU A 62 4.32 5.81 7.00
N ARG A 63 3.54 6.52 7.82
CA ARG A 63 3.57 8.00 7.92
C ARG A 63 4.90 8.60 8.37
N ASN A 64 5.75 7.80 9.01
CA ASN A 64 7.07 8.22 9.44
C ASN A 64 8.09 8.24 8.29
N GLN A 65 7.78 7.60 7.17
CA GLN A 65 8.67 7.49 6.03
C GLN A 65 8.48 8.69 5.09
N PRO A 66 9.54 9.47 4.79
CA PRO A 66 9.46 10.57 3.84
C PRO A 66 9.04 10.08 2.44
N GLU A 67 9.35 8.84 2.09
CA GLU A 67 9.00 8.21 0.81
C GLU A 67 7.49 8.15 0.59
N VAL A 68 6.65 8.10 1.64
CA VAL A 68 5.18 8.10 1.50
C VAL A 68 4.68 9.33 0.76
N LYS A 69 5.34 10.48 0.92
CA LYS A 69 4.97 11.71 0.20
C LYS A 69 5.38 11.67 -1.27
N GLU A 70 6.33 10.82 -1.61
CA GLU A 70 6.83 10.61 -2.97
C GLU A 70 6.10 9.48 -3.69
N VAL A 71 5.32 8.66 -2.97
CA VAL A 71 4.47 7.60 -3.56
C VAL A 71 3.53 8.22 -4.59
N ARG A 72 3.59 7.70 -5.82
CA ARG A 72 2.67 8.07 -6.91
C ARG A 72 1.95 6.87 -7.49
N THR A 73 2.53 5.68 -7.38
CA THR A 73 1.99 4.44 -7.94
C THR A 73 1.73 3.39 -6.87
N LEU A 74 0.89 2.41 -7.21
CA LEU A 74 0.69 1.24 -6.35
C LEU A 74 2.00 0.46 -6.11
N GLU A 75 2.89 0.39 -7.12
CA GLU A 75 4.20 -0.23 -6.95
C GLU A 75 5.03 0.41 -5.84
N ASP A 76 5.00 1.73 -5.72
CA ASP A 76 5.71 2.46 -4.66
C ASP A 76 5.19 2.06 -3.28
N ILE A 77 3.86 1.87 -3.14
CA ILE A 77 3.24 1.40 -1.90
C ILE A 77 3.73 0.01 -1.55
N TYR A 78 3.70 -0.94 -2.50
CA TYR A 78 4.13 -2.30 -2.24
C TYR A 78 5.59 -2.35 -1.79
N LYS A 79 6.47 -1.59 -2.47
CA LYS A 79 7.88 -1.47 -2.10
C LYS A 79 8.06 -0.93 -0.69
N LEU A 80 7.28 0.09 -0.31
CA LEU A 80 7.36 0.68 1.01
C LEU A 80 6.91 -0.31 2.10
N ILE A 81 5.80 -1.01 1.89
CA ILE A 81 5.31 -2.03 2.84
C ILE A 81 6.33 -3.16 2.98
N MET A 82 6.92 -3.62 1.87
CA MET A 82 7.99 -4.62 1.89
C MET A 82 9.16 -4.18 2.75
N GLN A 83 9.66 -2.95 2.55
CA GLN A 83 10.77 -2.43 3.33
C GLN A 83 10.42 -2.38 4.83
N LEU A 84 9.21 -1.94 5.17
CA LEU A 84 8.77 -1.87 6.57
C LEU A 84 8.62 -3.27 7.21
N GLN A 85 8.14 -4.25 6.46
CA GLN A 85 8.06 -5.65 6.93
C GLN A 85 9.44 -6.30 7.09
N GLN A 86 10.44 -5.85 6.33
CA GLN A 86 11.83 -6.30 6.52
C GLN A 86 12.53 -5.60 7.69
N ASP A 87 12.23 -4.33 7.96
CA ASP A 87 12.83 -3.56 9.06
C ASP A 87 12.24 -3.93 10.43
N ALA A 88 11.00 -4.43 10.46
CA ALA A 88 10.36 -4.92 11.67
C ALA A 88 10.85 -6.32 12.13
N ALA A 89 11.79 -6.94 11.40
CA ALA A 89 12.33 -8.28 11.66
C ALA A 89 13.55 -8.31 12.60
#